data_AF-Q7U7Q9-F1
#
_entry.id   AF-Q7U7Q9-F1
#
_cell.length_a   1.000
_cell.length_b   1.000
_cell.length_c   1.000
_cell.angle_alpha   90.00
_cell.angle_beta   90.00
_cell.angle_gamma   90.00
#
_symmetry.space_group_name_H-M   'P 1'
#
loop_
_entity.id
_entity.type
_entity.pdbx_description
1 polymer ?
#
loop_
_entity_poly.entity_id
_entity_poly.type
_entity_poly.pdbx_seq_one_letter_code
_entity_poly.pdbx_strand_id
1 'polypeptide(L)' 'MDGLHLQALHWTDDGELCSTDRCALLTTLMASSLPEVQMELIALMERTPMDLEMLTPDVSVC' A
#
# COMPACT_ATOMS: atom_id res chain seq x y z
N MET A 1 19.43 -11.52 -12.44
CA MET A 1 18.22 -12.24 -12.86
C MET A 1 17.21 -11.98 -11.77
N ASP A 2 16.65 -10.78 -11.77
CA ASP A 2 15.67 -10.37 -10.78
C ASP A 2 14.42 -11.19 -11.02
N GLY A 3 14.16 -12.13 -10.11
CA GLY A 3 13.00 -12.99 -10.17
C GLY A 3 11.76 -12.11 -10.27
N LEU A 4 10.92 -12.36 -11.28
CA LEU A 4 9.60 -11.75 -11.37
C LEU A 4 8.81 -12.18 -10.13
N HIS A 5 8.81 -11.33 -9.11
CA HIS A 5 7.97 -11.47 -7.92
C HIS A 5 6.53 -11.17 -8.35
N LEU A 6 5.87 -12.20 -8.87
CA LEU A 6 4.46 -12.14 -9.24
C LEU A 6 3.65 -12.29 -7.96
N GLN A 7 3.32 -11.17 -7.31
CA GLN A 7 2.40 -11.15 -6.18
C GLN A 7 0.97 -11.08 -6.71
N ALA A 8 0.16 -12.08 -6.37
CA ALA A 8 -1.27 -12.03 -6.63
C ALA A 8 -1.91 -11.00 -5.69
N LEU A 9 -2.66 -10.07 -6.27
CA LEU A 9 -3.45 -9.10 -5.54
C LEU A 9 -4.74 -9.76 -5.05
N HIS A 10 -5.00 -9.71 -3.75
CA HIS A 10 -6.22 -10.23 -3.14
C HIS A 10 -7.31 -9.17 -3.16
N TRP A 11 -8.48 -9.59 -3.60
CA TRP A 11 -9.68 -8.75 -3.67
C TRP A 11 -10.67 -9.25 -2.62
N THR A 12 -11.36 -8.32 -1.97
CA THR A 12 -12.47 -8.62 -1.07
C THR A 12 -13.68 -9.12 -1.87
N ASP A 13 -14.64 -9.73 -1.19
CA ASP A 13 -15.89 -10.19 -1.81
C ASP A 13 -16.72 -9.04 -2.43
N ASP A 14 -16.50 -7.80 -1.95
CA ASP A 14 -17.09 -6.58 -2.51
C ASP A 14 -16.37 -6.07 -3.78
N GLY A 15 -15.30 -6.75 -4.21
CA GLY A 15 -14.51 -6.37 -5.38
C GLY A 15 -13.56 -5.21 -5.12
N GLU A 16 -13.23 -4.93 -3.85
CA GLU A 16 -12.20 -3.96 -3.49
C GLU A 16 -10.85 -4.64 -3.27
N LEU A 17 -9.75 -3.92 -3.51
CA LEU A 17 -8.43 -4.46 -3.22
C LEU A 17 -8.20 -4.51 -1.71
N CYS A 18 -7.75 -5.66 -1.20
CA CYS A 18 -7.47 -5.84 0.22
C CYS A 18 -6.46 -4.80 0.71
N SER A 19 -6.66 -4.24 1.91
CA SER A 19 -5.90 -3.09 2.42
C SER A 19 -4.38 -3.29 2.38
N THR A 20 -3.89 -4.48 2.72
CA THR A 20 -2.47 -4.85 2.69
C THR A 20 -1.88 -4.83 1.28
N ASP A 21 -2.58 -5.43 0.31
CA ASP A 21 -2.14 -5.46 -1.08
C ASP A 21 -2.26 -4.09 -1.74
N ARG A 22 -3.24 -3.28 -1.33
CA ARG A 22 -3.36 -1.87 -1.72
C ARG A 22 -2.14 -1.06 -1.28
N CYS A 23 -1.69 -1.22 -0.04
CA CYS A 23 -0.48 -0.56 0.46
C CYS A 23 0.77 -1.02 -0.30
N ALA A 24 0.94 -2.34 -0.48
CA ALA A 24 2.09 -2.88 -1.20
C ALA A 24 2.16 -2.40 -2.66
N LEU A 25 1.01 -2.37 -3.34
CA LEU A 25 0.88 -1.84 -4.69
C LEU A 25 1.24 -0.35 -4.74
N LEU A 26 0.72 0.45 -3.81
CA LEU A 26 1.03 1.89 -3.72
C LEU A 26 2.51 2.16 -3.49
N THR A 27 3.16 1.43 -2.57
CA THR A 27 4.61 1.55 -2.34
C THR A 27 5.41 1.22 -3.61
N THR A 28 5.00 0.18 -4.33
CA THR A 28 5.64 -0.22 -5.59
C THR A 28 5.46 0.83 -6.69
N LEU A 29 4.25 1.37 -6.82
CA LEU A 29 3.95 2.44 -7.76
C LEU A 29 4.70 3.72 -7.43
N MET A 30 4.78 4.12 -6.16
CA MET A 30 5.58 5.27 -5.73
C MET A 30 7.06 5.11 -6.11
N ALA A 31 7.65 3.93 -5.91
CA ALA A 31 9.05 3.68 -6.25
C ALA A 31 9.35 3.73 -7.76
N SER A 32 8.34 3.50 -8.62
CA SER A 32 8.49 3.36 -10.07
C SER A 32 7.88 4.50 -10.90
N SER A 33 7.17 5.44 -10.26
CA SER A 33 6.43 6.50 -10.92
C SER A 33 7.24 7.80 -11.07
N LEU A 34 6.78 8.66 -11.99
CA LEU A 34 7.29 10.02 -12.17
C LEU A 34 6.92 10.89 -10.96
N PRO A 35 7.71 11.93 -10.62
CA PRO A 35 7.50 12.77 -9.44
C PRO A 35 6.10 13.39 -9.33
N GLU A 36 5.50 13.79 -10.46
CA GLU A 36 4.16 14.38 -10.50
C GLU A 36 3.09 13.34 -10.12
N VAL A 37 3.27 12.11 -10.59
CA VAL A 37 2.38 10.98 -10.27
C VAL A 37 2.58 10.53 -8.83
N GLN A 38 3.82 10.58 -8.30
CA GLN A 38 4.10 10.28 -6.89
C GLN A 38 3.33 11.22 -5.96
N MET A 39 3.30 12.52 -6.26
CA MET A 39 2.56 13.50 -5.46
C MET A 39 1.05 13.21 -5.43
N GLU A 40 0.47 12.81 -6.57
CA GLU A 40 -0.95 12.42 -6.62
C GLU A 40 -1.22 11.13 -5.84
N LEU A 41 -0.33 10.14 -5.94
CA LEU A 41 -0.42 8.88 -5.18
C LEU A 41 -0.33 9.12 -3.68
N ILE A 42 0.58 9.99 -3.22
CA ILE A 42 0.70 10.38 -1.81
C ILE A 42 -0.58 11.08 -1.33
N ALA A 43 -1.08 12.06 -2.09
CA ALA A 43 -2.32 12.76 -1.75
C ALA A 43 -3.52 11.80 -1.68
N LEU A 44 -3.55 10.78 -2.55
CA LEU A 44 -4.57 9.74 -2.51
C LEU A 44 -4.43 8.85 -1.26
N MET A 45 -3.21 8.50 -0.85
CA MET A 45 -2.97 7.78 0.41
C MET A 45 -3.45 8.56 1.63
N GLU A 46 -3.15 9.85 1.71
CA GLU A 46 -3.55 10.70 2.85
C GLU A 46 -5.06 10.82 3.00
N ARG A 47 -5.79 10.76 1.88
CA ARG A 47 -7.25 10.87 1.84
C ARG A 47 -7.96 9.53 1.98
N THR A 48 -7.25 8.43 1.83
CA THR A 48 -7.83 7.10 1.94
C THR A 48 -7.72 6.65 3.40
N PRO A 49 -8.85 6.41 4.09
CA PRO A 49 -8.79 5.82 5.41
C PRO A 49 -8.12 4.44 5.27
N MET A 50 -6.91 4.32 5.79
CA MET A 50 -6.30 3.04 6.07
C MET A 50 -6.74 2.66 7.47
N ASP A 51 -7.37 1.50 7.62
CA ASP A 51 -7.61 0.94 8.94
C ASP A 51 -6.26 0.80 9.65
N LEU A 52 -6.03 1.74 10.56
CA LEU A 52 -4.79 1.93 11.30
C LEU A 52 -4.66 0.87 12.42
N GLU A 53 -5.40 -0.24 12.36
CA GLU A 53 -5.30 -1.33 13.34
C GLU A 53 -4.02 -2.16 13.19
N MET A 54 -3.26 -1.96 12.10
CA MET A 54 -2.00 -2.69 11.85
C MET A 54 -0.71 -1.88 12.07
N LEU A 55 -0.78 -0.62 12.49
CA LEU A 55 0.42 0.25 12.61
C LEU A 55 0.96 0.42 14.04
N THR A 56 0.41 -0.28 15.03
CA THR A 56 1.05 -0.39 16.35
C THR A 56 1.56 -1.81 16.61
N PRO A 57 2.74 -2.20 16.09
CA PRO A 57 3.51 -3.19 16.81
C PRO A 57 4.00 -2.49 18.08
N ASP A 58 3.38 -2.82 19.22
CA ASP A 58 3.95 -2.76 20.56
C ASP A 58 5.19 -1.86 20.72
N VAL A 59 4.99 -0.55 20.88
CA VAL A 59 6.02 0.26 21.57
C VAL A 59 5.78 0.05 23.06
N SER A 60 6.20 -1.11 23.56
CA SER A 60 6.33 -1.35 24.99
C SER A 60 7.52 -0.54 25.50
N VAL A 61 7.23 0.65 26.03
CA VAL A 61 8.22 1.48 26.71
C VAL A 61 8.56 0.79 28.02
N CYS A 62 9.75 0.17 28.08
CA CYS A 62 10.40 -0.25 29.33
C CYS A 62 11.00 0.95 30.06
#